data_AF-R7ZQG6-F1
#
_entry.id   AF-R7ZQG6-F1
#
_cell.length_a   1.000
_cell.length_b   1.000
_cell.length_c   1.000
_cell.angle_alpha   90.00
_cell.angle_beta   90.00
_cell.angle_gamma   90.00
#
_symmetry.space_group_name_H-M   'P 1'
#
loop_
_entity.id
_entity.type
_entity.pdbx_description
1 polymer ?
#
loop_
_entity_poly.entity_id
_entity_poly.type
_entity_poly.pdbx_seq_one_letter_code
_entity_poly.pdbx_strand_id
1 'polypeptide(L)'
;METPFWTVDTLFYSEISENYSARFIFYLFQQIEWKSFNEASGVPSLNAKTIENIEVSFPSFGEQNRIAKVIYDFEKEIKLTDSKLQKLKLQKQGMMQALLTGKIRLV
;
A
#
# COMPACT_ATOMS: atom_id res chain seq x y z
N MET A 1 -1.81 -1.33 -7.21
CA MET A 1 -0.89 -1.05 -8.32
C MET A 1 -1.67 -0.26 -9.35
N GLU A 2 -1.12 0.83 -9.90
CA GLU A 2 -1.81 1.71 -10.87
C GLU A 2 -1.24 1.54 -12.29
N THR A 3 -0.33 0.58 -12.48
CA THR A 3 0.37 0.33 -13.75
C THR A 3 0.18 -1.12 -14.19
N PRO A 4 0.11 -1.40 -15.50
CA PRO A 4 0.08 -2.76 -16.01
C PRO A 4 1.29 -3.57 -15.54
N PHE A 5 1.09 -4.86 -15.27
CA PHE A 5 2.14 -5.80 -14.88
C PHE A 5 1.82 -7.21 -15.41
N TRP A 6 2.85 -8.04 -15.50
CA TRP A 6 2.72 -9.44 -15.90
C TRP A 6 2.41 -10.31 -14.69
N THR A 7 1.44 -11.20 -14.83
CA THR A 7 1.07 -12.16 -13.79
C THR A 7 1.91 -13.44 -13.91
N VAL A 8 2.01 -14.15 -12.80
CA VAL A 8 2.48 -15.54 -12.76
C VAL A 8 1.31 -16.47 -12.51
N ASP A 9 1.48 -17.74 -12.81
CA ASP A 9 0.49 -18.82 -12.78
C ASP A 9 0.01 -19.21 -11.36
N THR A 10 0.60 -18.62 -10.32
CA THR A 10 0.21 -18.77 -8.91
C THR A 10 -0.52 -17.57 -8.33
N LEU A 11 -0.88 -16.58 -9.16
CA LEU A 11 -1.56 -15.36 -8.72
C LEU A 11 -3.09 -15.49 -8.79
N PHE A 12 -3.77 -15.14 -7.71
CA PHE A 12 -5.21 -14.89 -7.74
C PHE A 12 -5.53 -13.45 -8.13
N TYR A 13 -6.54 -13.28 -8.95
CA TYR A 13 -7.14 -11.99 -9.25
C TYR A 13 -8.65 -12.05 -8.99
N SER A 14 -9.26 -10.88 -8.85
CA SER A 14 -10.70 -10.76 -8.67
C SER A 14 -11.24 -9.69 -9.61
N GLU A 15 -12.36 -10.00 -10.24
CA GLU A 15 -13.15 -9.01 -10.97
C GLU A 15 -14.12 -8.36 -9.99
N ILE A 16 -14.04 -7.03 -9.88
CA ILE A 16 -14.87 -6.29 -8.94
C ILE A 16 -16.17 -5.89 -9.64
N SER A 17 -17.29 -6.41 -9.13
CA SER A 17 -18.62 -6.11 -9.63
C SER A 17 -19.03 -4.65 -9.37
N GLU A 18 -20.05 -4.20 -10.10
CA GLU A 18 -20.69 -2.91 -9.85
C GLU A 18 -21.18 -2.81 -8.38
N ASN A 19 -21.08 -1.63 -7.77
CA ASN A 19 -21.39 -1.36 -6.35
C ASN A 19 -20.41 -1.93 -5.31
N TYR A 20 -19.19 -2.29 -5.73
CA TYR A 20 -18.11 -2.66 -4.83
C TYR A 20 -16.89 -1.75 -5.01
N SER A 21 -16.31 -1.30 -3.91
CA SER A 21 -15.11 -0.46 -3.95
C SER A 21 -13.85 -1.33 -3.94
N ALA A 22 -13.15 -1.41 -5.07
CA ALA A 22 -11.91 -2.18 -5.19
C ALA A 22 -10.85 -1.75 -4.16
N ARG A 23 -10.80 -0.46 -3.85
CA ARG A 23 -9.86 0.11 -2.88
C ARG A 23 -10.21 -0.27 -1.44
N PHE A 24 -11.51 -0.29 -1.11
CA PHE A 24 -11.96 -0.81 0.17
C PHE A 24 -11.61 -2.29 0.33
N ILE A 25 -11.90 -3.11 -0.69
CA ILE A 25 -11.57 -4.54 -0.68
C ILE A 25 -10.06 -4.75 -0.49
N PHE A 26 -9.23 -3.96 -1.18
CA PHE A 26 -7.78 -3.98 -0.98
C PHE A 26 -7.38 -3.71 0.48
N TYR A 27 -7.92 -2.66 1.11
CA TYR A 27 -7.62 -2.37 2.52
C TYR A 27 -8.18 -3.44 3.47
N LEU A 28 -9.37 -3.98 3.19
CA LEU A 28 -9.96 -5.08 3.96
C LEU A 28 -9.06 -6.32 3.91
N PHE A 29 -8.55 -6.65 2.72
CA PHE A 29 -7.62 -7.77 2.54
C PHE A 29 -6.33 -7.57 3.33
N GLN A 30 -5.85 -6.34 3.50
CA GLN A 30 -4.68 -6.09 4.34
C GLN A 30 -4.92 -6.33 5.84
N GLN A 31 -6.18 -6.37 6.29
CA GLN A 31 -6.51 -6.67 7.69
C GLN A 31 -6.60 -8.17 7.98
N ILE A 32 -6.66 -9.01 6.96
CA ILE A 32 -6.74 -10.46 7.12
C ILE A 32 -5.35 -11.02 7.45
N GLU A 33 -5.27 -11.84 8.49
CA GLU A 33 -4.03 -12.53 8.86
C GLU A 33 -3.80 -13.75 7.95
N TRP A 34 -3.49 -13.54 6.68
CA TRP A 34 -3.36 -14.60 5.66
C TRP A 34 -2.45 -15.77 6.04
N LYS A 35 -1.45 -15.53 6.88
CA LYS A 35 -0.51 -16.56 7.33
C LYS A 35 -1.18 -17.65 8.19
N SER A 36 -2.26 -17.33 8.89
CA SER A 36 -3.01 -18.31 9.69
C SER A 36 -3.77 -19.31 8.83
N PHE A 37 -4.03 -18.97 7.57
CA PHE A 37 -4.70 -19.82 6.58
C PHE A 37 -3.72 -20.59 5.68
N ASN A 38 -2.42 -20.60 6.00
CA ASN A 38 -1.44 -21.32 5.21
C ASN A 38 -1.65 -22.84 5.29
N GLU A 39 -1.73 -23.50 4.14
CA GLU A 39 -2.00 -24.94 4.02
C GLU A 39 -0.75 -25.78 3.71
N ALA A 40 0.41 -25.15 3.55
CA ALA A 40 1.65 -25.82 3.16
C ALA A 40 2.78 -25.60 4.18
N SER A 41 3.59 -26.63 4.41
CA SER A 41 4.72 -26.58 5.34
C SER A 41 6.01 -25.99 4.74
N GLY A 42 6.16 -26.06 3.42
CA GLY A 42 7.33 -25.55 2.70
C GLY A 42 7.12 -24.13 2.18
N VAL A 43 6.64 -24.02 0.93
CA VAL A 43 6.24 -22.74 0.35
C VAL A 43 4.81 -22.44 0.82
N PRO A 44 4.55 -21.30 1.49
CA PRO A 44 3.21 -20.96 1.91
C PRO A 44 2.23 -20.99 0.73
N SER A 45 1.11 -21.65 0.92
CA SER A 45 0.09 -21.85 -0.11
C SER A 45 -1.28 -21.59 0.49
N LEU A 46 -2.15 -21.01 -0.33
CA LEU A 46 -3.53 -20.69 0.00
C LEU A 46 -4.40 -21.12 -1.18
N ASN A 47 -5.48 -21.83 -0.91
CA ASN A 47 -6.41 -22.22 -1.96
C ASN A 47 -7.54 -21.18 -2.11
N ALA A 48 -8.13 -21.10 -3.31
CA ALA A 48 -9.20 -20.13 -3.61
C ALA A 48 -10.43 -20.32 -2.70
N LYS A 49 -10.80 -21.57 -2.41
CA LYS A 49 -11.94 -21.89 -1.54
C LYS A 49 -11.74 -21.38 -0.11
N THR A 50 -10.52 -21.41 0.42
CA THR A 50 -10.20 -20.87 1.74
C THR A 50 -10.38 -19.36 1.73
N ILE A 51 -9.91 -18.65 0.70
CA ILE A 51 -10.12 -17.21 0.52
C ILE A 51 -11.62 -16.87 0.48
N GLU A 52 -12.39 -17.61 -0.32
CA GLU A 52 -13.84 -17.39 -0.51
C GLU A 52 -14.67 -17.61 0.77
N ASN A 53 -14.17 -18.42 1.70
CA ASN A 53 -14.85 -18.72 2.97
C ASN A 53 -14.45 -17.80 4.12
N ILE A 54 -13.57 -16.81 3.91
CA ILE A 54 -13.19 -15.88 4.98
C ILE A 54 -14.36 -14.93 5.24
N GLU A 55 -14.90 -15.01 6.45
CA GLU A 55 -15.95 -14.11 6.90
C GLU A 55 -15.40 -12.72 7.23
N VAL A 56 -16.00 -11.69 6.63
CA VAL A 56 -15.63 -10.29 6.82
C VAL A 56 -16.87 -9.43 6.96
N SER A 57 -16.78 -8.37 7.76
CA SER A 57 -17.81 -7.34 7.78
C SER A 57 -17.75 -6.53 6.49
N PHE A 58 -18.85 -6.52 5.73
CA PHE A 58 -18.90 -5.90 4.42
C PHE A 58 -19.99 -4.81 4.37
N PRO A 59 -19.63 -3.51 4.50
CA PRO A 59 -20.60 -2.43 4.61
C PRO A 59 -21.19 -2.01 3.27
N SER A 60 -22.15 -1.09 3.29
CA SER A 60 -22.78 -0.53 2.07
C SER A 60 -21.75 0.15 1.15
N PHE A 61 -22.03 0.20 -0.16
CA PHE A 61 -21.10 0.81 -1.14
C PHE A 61 -20.69 2.26 -0.79
N GLY A 62 -21.64 3.07 -0.32
CA GLY A 62 -21.35 4.44 0.11
C GLY A 62 -20.38 4.49 1.29
N GLU A 63 -20.52 3.58 2.25
CA GLU A 63 -19.64 3.46 3.40
C GLU A 63 -18.25 2.92 3.02
N GLN A 64 -18.19 1.90 2.16
CA GLN A 64 -16.92 1.39 1.61
C GLN A 64 -16.08 2.52 1.01
N ASN A 65 -16.70 3.38 0.19
CA ASN A 65 -16.02 4.50 -0.44
C ASN A 65 -15.54 5.56 0.56
N ARG A 66 -16.33 5.82 1.61
CA ARG A 66 -15.94 6.76 2.69
C ARG A 66 -14.73 6.24 3.47
N ILE A 67 -14.75 4.96 3.85
CA ILE A 67 -13.64 4.31 4.55
C ILE A 67 -12.39 4.33 3.67
N ALA A 68 -12.50 3.86 2.43
CA ALA A 68 -11.38 3.82 1.49
C ALA A 68 -10.80 5.21 1.22
N LYS A 69 -11.64 6.26 1.15
CA LYS A 69 -11.17 7.63 0.96
C LYS A 69 -10.32 8.11 2.13
N VAL A 70 -10.79 7.92 3.37
CA VAL A 70 -10.04 8.35 4.57
C VAL A 70 -8.68 7.68 4.63
N ILE A 71 -8.61 6.36 4.43
CA ILE A 71 -7.35 5.61 4.44
C ILE A 71 -6.42 6.11 3.32
N TYR A 72 -6.96 6.31 2.12
CA TYR A 72 -6.17 6.83 1.00
C TYR A 72 -5.61 8.23 1.24
N ASP A 73 -6.38 9.12 1.84
CA ASP A 73 -5.94 10.48 2.17
C ASP A 73 -4.75 10.44 3.14
N PHE A 74 -4.78 9.54 4.14
CA PHE A 74 -3.63 9.30 5.02
C PHE A 74 -2.41 8.75 4.28
N GLU A 75 -2.58 7.74 3.41
CA GLU A 75 -1.47 7.20 2.61
C GLU A 75 -0.81 8.28 1.74
N LYS A 76 -1.63 9.18 1.17
CA LYS A 76 -1.15 10.30 0.36
C LYS A 76 -0.36 11.29 1.20
N GLU A 77 -0.83 11.61 2.41
CA GLU A 77 -0.14 12.51 3.33
C GLU A 77 1.20 11.93 3.80
N ILE A 78 1.25 10.63 4.11
CA ILE A 78 2.49 9.93 4.47
C ILE A 78 3.50 10.02 3.32
N LYS A 79 3.09 9.66 2.09
CA LYS A 79 3.97 9.74 0.91
C LYS A 79 4.50 11.15 0.65
N LEU A 80 3.65 12.17 0.82
CA LEU A 80 4.05 13.56 0.68
C LEU A 80 5.09 13.95 1.74
N THR A 81 4.88 13.52 2.98
CA THR A 81 5.78 13.78 4.10
C THR A 81 7.14 13.10 3.90
N ASP A 82 7.14 11.84 3.46
CA ASP A 82 8.37 11.11 3.14
C ASP A 82 9.14 11.79 1.99
N SER A 83 8.45 12.23 0.94
CA SER A 83 9.07 12.97 -0.16
C SER A 83 9.73 14.27 0.31
N LYS A 84 9.06 15.03 1.17
CA LYS A 84 9.62 16.24 1.79
C LYS A 84 10.85 15.91 2.65
N LEU A 85 10.77 14.85 3.45
CA LEU A 85 11.90 14.41 4.29
C LEU A 85 13.12 14.05 3.44
N GLN A 86 12.93 13.30 2.35
CA GLN A 86 14.05 12.95 1.45
C GLN A 86 14.65 14.18 0.79
N LYS A 87 13.82 15.13 0.35
CA LYS A 87 14.30 16.41 -0.20
C LYS A 87 15.12 17.20 0.82
N LEU A 88 14.67 17.29 2.06
CA LEU A 88 15.38 17.98 3.13
C LEU A 88 16.72 17.30 3.46
N LYS A 89 16.77 15.96 3.46
CA LYS A 89 18.02 15.21 3.65
C LYS A 89 19.04 15.53 2.55
N LEU A 90 18.61 15.54 1.30
CA LEU A 90 19.46 15.89 0.15
C LEU A 90 19.95 17.34 0.22
N GLN A 91 19.06 18.27 0.59
CA GLN A 91 19.41 19.68 0.78
C GLN A 91 20.45 19.84 1.89
N LYS A 92 20.24 19.21 3.05
CA LYS A 92 21.20 19.21 4.16
C LYS A 92 22.57 18.69 3.69
N GLN A 93 22.61 17.57 2.99
CA GLN A 93 23.85 16.99 2.48
C GLN A 93 24.57 17.94 1.50
N GLY A 94 23.83 18.53 0.56
CA GLY A 94 24.38 19.50 -0.39
C GLY A 94 24.91 20.77 0.29
N MET A 95 24.20 21.29 1.29
CA MET A 95 24.63 22.44 2.09
C MET A 95 25.90 22.13 2.88
N MET A 96 25.97 20.97 3.54
CA MET A 96 27.17 20.54 4.26
C MET A 96 28.37 20.45 3.31
N GLN A 97 28.19 19.87 2.11
CA GLN A 97 29.25 19.81 1.11
C GLN A 97 29.72 21.21 0.70
N ALA A 98 28.80 22.13 0.42
CA ALA A 98 29.14 23.49 -0.01
C ALA A 98 29.88 24.29 1.07
N LEU A 99 29.47 24.14 2.34
CA LEU A 99 30.09 24.83 3.48
C LEU A 99 31.45 24.24 3.82
N LEU A 100 31.56 22.91 3.94
CA LEU A 100 32.80 22.24 4.36
C LEU A 100 33.89 22.27 3.29
N THR A 101 33.51 22.41 2.00
CA THR A 101 34.49 22.63 0.91
C THR A 101 34.79 24.10 0.66
N GLY A 102 34.17 25.02 1.42
CA GLY A 102 34.37 26.45 1.27
C GLY A 102 33.85 27.05 -0.04
N LYS A 103 33.01 26.31 -0.80
CA LYS A 103 32.30 26.83 -1.98
C LYS A 103 31.33 27.95 -1.60
N ILE A 104 30.73 27.85 -0.42
CA ILE A 104 29.94 28.92 0.20
C ILE A 104 30.57 29.23 1.56
N ARG A 105 30.78 30.52 1.85
CA ARG A 105 31.26 31.00 3.15
C ARG A 105 30.16 31.82 3.82
N LEU A 106 29.98 31.62 5.12
CA LEU A 106 29.12 32.47 5.94
C LEU A 106 29.92 33.73 6.27
N VAL A 107 29.37 34.91 5.95
CA VAL A 107 29.86 36.23 6.38
C VAL A 107 29.07 36.70 7.58
#